data_AF-A0A399QCU7-F1
#
_entry.id   AF-A0A399QCU7-F1
#
_cell.length_a   1.000
_cell.length_b   1.000
_cell.length_c   1.000
_cell.angle_alpha   90.00
_cell.angle_beta   90.00
_cell.angle_gamma   90.00
#
_symmetry.space_group_name_H-M   'P 1'
#
loop_
_entity.id
_entity.type
_entity.pdbx_description
1 polymer ?
#
loop_
_entity_poly.entity_id
_entity_poly.type
_entity_poly.pdbx_seq_one_letter_code
_entity_poly.pdbx_strand_id
1 'polypeptide(L)'
;MPDTRTPFSELDEFIALPRLGGLVLSPDGRRAVLTVTTLDAARTGYRHALWVVPAAGGGVPQRLTRSAKSEAGAAFTATGDLLFVSSRPDADDADGKEAAQLWILPTAGGEARALTRLAGGVDGIAAVARDAATVILRAPLLPGSASLEADAVARKDRSDLQVNAVLHESYPVRYWDHDLGPDEPHLFALDLAGALVEEPARPTTADAAP
;
A
#
# COMPACT_ATOMS: atom_id res chain seq x y z
N MET A 1 -35.81 -0.21 -32.28
CA MET A 1 -35.65 -0.63 -30.87
C MET A 1 -34.33 -0.07 -30.39
N PRO A 2 -34.26 0.71 -29.29
CA PRO A 2 -32.97 1.09 -28.74
C PRO A 2 -32.21 -0.17 -28.33
N ASP A 3 -30.91 -0.18 -28.58
CA ASP A 3 -30.02 -1.27 -28.21
C ASP A 3 -29.97 -1.35 -26.67
N THR A 4 -30.47 -2.46 -26.12
CA THR A 4 -30.53 -2.74 -24.68
C THR A 4 -29.23 -3.32 -24.13
N ARG A 5 -28.18 -3.42 -24.95
CA ARG A 5 -26.87 -3.90 -24.50
C ARG A 5 -26.31 -3.00 -23.42
N THR A 6 -25.92 -3.61 -22.31
CA THR A 6 -25.24 -2.96 -21.19
C THR A 6 -23.94 -3.70 -20.91
N PRO A 7 -23.02 -3.13 -20.11
CA PRO A 7 -21.83 -3.86 -19.67
C PRO A 7 -22.11 -5.15 -18.89
N PHE A 8 -23.36 -5.40 -18.49
CA PHE A 8 -23.78 -6.65 -17.83
C PHE A 8 -24.25 -7.72 -18.82
N SER A 9 -24.35 -7.38 -20.11
CA SER A 9 -24.78 -8.30 -21.16
C SER A 9 -23.66 -9.23 -21.65
N GLU A 10 -22.39 -8.81 -21.51
CA GLU A 10 -21.20 -9.57 -21.93
C GLU A 10 -20.19 -9.67 -20.80
N LEU A 11 -19.62 -10.86 -20.60
CA LEU A 11 -18.69 -11.12 -19.49
C LEU A 11 -17.42 -10.26 -19.59
N ASP A 12 -16.88 -10.09 -20.79
CA ASP A 12 -15.67 -9.28 -21.02
C ASP A 12 -15.87 -7.80 -20.71
N GLU A 13 -17.08 -7.28 -20.93
CA GLU A 13 -17.46 -5.91 -20.59
C GLU A 13 -17.66 -5.78 -19.09
N PHE A 14 -18.34 -6.75 -18.46
CA PHE A 14 -18.56 -6.79 -17.03
C PHE A 14 -17.24 -6.85 -16.24
N ILE A 15 -16.30 -7.71 -16.67
CA ILE A 15 -14.98 -7.85 -16.05
C ILE A 15 -14.17 -6.55 -16.21
N ALA A 16 -14.31 -5.86 -17.34
CA ALA A 16 -13.60 -4.61 -17.65
C ALA A 16 -14.16 -3.37 -16.95
N LEU A 17 -15.33 -3.45 -16.28
CA LEU A 17 -15.88 -2.33 -15.53
C LEU A 17 -14.89 -1.83 -14.46
N PRO A 18 -14.60 -0.52 -14.41
CA PRO A 18 -13.82 0.07 -13.33
C PRO A 18 -14.52 -0.12 -11.98
N ARG A 19 -13.76 -0.50 -10.96
CA ARG A 19 -14.28 -0.73 -9.59
C ARG A 19 -13.67 0.26 -8.63
N LEU A 20 -14.46 0.77 -7.70
CA LEU A 20 -13.96 1.60 -6.59
C LEU A 20 -13.59 0.67 -5.43
N GLY A 21 -12.37 0.80 -4.92
CA GLY A 21 -11.85 -0.03 -3.83
C GLY A 21 -11.55 0.73 -2.53
N GLY A 22 -11.51 2.06 -2.57
CA GLY A 22 -11.21 2.88 -1.40
C GLY A 22 -11.56 4.34 -1.64
N LEU A 23 -11.85 5.06 -0.56
CA LEU A 23 -12.17 6.48 -0.55
C LEU A 23 -11.53 7.11 0.68
N VAL A 24 -10.77 8.18 0.47
CA VAL A 24 -10.27 9.05 1.55
C VAL A 24 -10.55 10.50 1.23
N LEU A 25 -10.96 11.26 2.25
CA LEU A 25 -11.26 12.69 2.14
C LEU A 25 -10.05 13.49 2.62
N SER A 26 -9.72 14.58 1.91
CA SER A 26 -8.67 15.51 2.34
C SER A 26 -9.03 16.19 3.66
N PRO A 27 -8.04 16.61 4.48
CA PRO A 27 -8.32 17.24 5.77
C PRO A 27 -9.17 18.50 5.68
N ASP A 28 -9.04 19.26 4.58
CA ASP A 28 -9.84 20.46 4.28
C ASP A 28 -11.25 20.15 3.72
N GLY A 29 -11.57 18.86 3.51
CA GLY A 29 -12.85 18.41 2.98
C GLY A 29 -13.10 18.75 1.50
N ARG A 30 -12.12 19.27 0.76
CA ARG A 30 -12.32 19.76 -0.61
C ARG A 30 -12.13 18.70 -1.68
N ARG A 31 -11.33 17.67 -1.43
CA ARG A 31 -10.94 16.64 -2.40
C ARG A 31 -11.15 15.26 -1.80
N ALA A 32 -11.69 14.33 -2.59
CA ALA A 32 -11.66 12.91 -2.26
C ALA A 32 -10.68 12.20 -3.19
N VAL A 33 -9.92 11.26 -2.65
CA VAL A 33 -9.10 10.33 -3.42
C VAL A 33 -9.77 8.97 -3.42
N LEU A 34 -9.93 8.42 -4.62
CA LEU A 34 -10.54 7.14 -4.90
C LEU A 34 -9.48 6.17 -5.41
N THR A 35 -9.51 4.94 -4.91
CA THR A 35 -8.78 3.83 -5.53
C THR A 35 -9.65 3.23 -6.62
N VAL A 36 -9.23 3.36 -7.87
CA VAL A 36 -9.93 2.83 -9.04
C VAL A 36 -9.17 1.62 -9.59
N THR A 37 -9.85 0.48 -9.60
CA THR A 37 -9.36 -0.78 -10.13
C THR A 37 -9.80 -0.94 -11.58
N THR A 38 -8.84 -1.19 -12.47
CA THR A 38 -9.09 -1.42 -13.91
C THR A 38 -8.29 -2.61 -14.40
N LEU A 39 -8.68 -3.22 -15.52
CA LEU A 39 -7.84 -4.23 -16.16
C LEU A 39 -6.50 -3.62 -16.59
N ASP A 40 -5.44 -4.41 -16.51
CA ASP A 40 -4.17 -4.05 -17.12
C ASP A 40 -4.25 -4.06 -18.66
N ALA A 41 -3.19 -3.55 -19.31
CA ALA A 41 -3.15 -3.46 -20.77
C ALA A 41 -3.24 -4.83 -21.47
N ALA A 42 -2.74 -5.89 -20.82
CA ALA A 42 -2.80 -7.26 -21.33
C ALA A 42 -4.16 -7.93 -21.05
N ARG A 43 -5.03 -7.31 -20.24
CA ARG A 43 -6.30 -7.85 -19.75
C ARG A 43 -6.16 -9.17 -19.00
N THR A 44 -5.01 -9.39 -18.36
CA THR A 44 -4.68 -10.61 -17.60
C THR A 44 -4.74 -10.41 -16.10
N GLY A 45 -4.86 -9.16 -15.65
CA GLY A 45 -4.93 -8.83 -14.23
C GLY A 45 -5.55 -7.46 -13.98
N TYR A 46 -5.66 -7.11 -12.70
CA TYR A 46 -6.17 -5.81 -12.27
C TYR A 46 -5.05 -4.91 -11.77
N ARG A 47 -5.21 -3.61 -12.02
CA ARG A 47 -4.35 -2.56 -11.49
C ARG A 47 -5.18 -1.53 -10.75
N HIS A 48 -4.64 -1.08 -9.64
CA HIS A 48 -5.22 -0.03 -8.80
C HIS A 48 -4.50 1.28 -9.09
N ALA A 49 -5.27 2.35 -9.34
CA ALA A 49 -4.75 3.70 -9.49
C ALA A 49 -5.52 4.68 -8.60
N LEU A 50 -4.83 5.69 -8.09
CA LEU A 50 -5.42 6.75 -7.29
C LEU A 50 -5.94 7.86 -8.19
N TRP A 51 -7.17 8.29 -7.94
CA TRP A 51 -7.86 9.35 -8.65
C TRP A 51 -8.34 10.40 -7.66
N VAL A 52 -8.23 11.67 -8.01
CA VAL A 52 -8.80 12.78 -7.22
C VAL A 52 -10.08 13.28 -7.86
N VAL A 53 -11.07 13.58 -7.02
CA VAL A 53 -12.33 14.22 -7.40
C VAL A 53 -12.65 15.35 -6.41
N PRO A 54 -13.36 16.42 -6.85
CA PRO A 54 -13.93 17.39 -5.93
C PRO A 54 -14.93 16.74 -4.97
N ALA A 55 -14.79 16.98 -3.67
CA ALA A 55 -15.66 16.38 -2.65
C ALA A 55 -17.11 16.91 -2.72
N ALA A 56 -17.29 18.15 -3.20
CA ALA A 56 -18.61 18.75 -3.43
C ALA A 56 -19.36 18.12 -4.62
N GLY A 57 -18.72 17.20 -5.36
CA GLY A 57 -19.26 16.64 -6.60
C GLY A 57 -19.02 17.56 -7.79
N GLY A 58 -19.26 17.01 -8.98
CA GLY A 58 -18.92 17.65 -10.25
C GLY A 58 -17.41 17.70 -10.51
N GLY A 59 -17.03 18.39 -11.59
CA GLY A 59 -15.65 18.41 -12.07
C GLY A 59 -15.22 17.14 -12.82
N VAL A 60 -13.98 17.16 -13.34
CA VAL A 60 -13.40 16.04 -14.08
C VAL A 60 -12.49 15.25 -13.13
N PRO A 61 -12.74 13.95 -12.91
CA PRO A 61 -11.83 13.10 -12.15
C PRO A 61 -10.42 13.13 -12.76
N GLN A 62 -9.39 13.28 -11.92
CA GLN A 62 -8.01 13.32 -12.37
C GLN A 62 -7.23 12.14 -11.80
N ARG A 63 -6.54 11.41 -12.67
CA ARG A 63 -5.67 10.31 -12.26
C ARG A 63 -4.37 10.87 -11.66
N LEU A 64 -4.08 10.50 -10.42
CA LEU A 64 -2.88 10.92 -9.69
C LEU A 64 -1.69 9.99 -9.94
N THR A 65 -1.92 8.67 -9.92
CA THR A 65 -0.85 7.67 -10.07
C THR A 65 -0.95 6.93 -11.39
N ARG A 66 0.21 6.69 -12.03
CA ARG A 66 0.32 6.05 -13.35
C ARG A 66 1.34 4.91 -13.36
N SER A 67 1.66 4.34 -12.20
CA SER A 67 2.72 3.35 -12.14
C SER A 67 2.28 2.03 -12.79
N ALA A 68 3.27 1.23 -13.20
CA ALA A 68 3.02 -0.10 -13.75
C ALA A 68 2.56 -1.08 -12.67
N LYS A 69 2.95 -0.84 -11.42
CA LYS A 69 2.59 -1.62 -10.24
C LYS A 69 1.32 -1.02 -9.62
N SER A 70 0.61 -1.78 -8.81
CA SER A 70 -0.60 -1.29 -8.17
C SER A 70 -0.30 -0.35 -6.99
N GLU A 71 -1.22 0.56 -6.70
CA GLU A 71 -1.19 1.41 -5.52
C GLU A 71 -2.30 1.04 -4.53
N ALA A 72 -1.99 1.07 -3.22
CA ALA A 72 -2.92 0.69 -2.16
C ALA A 72 -2.81 1.60 -0.93
N GLY A 73 -3.80 1.52 -0.03
CA GLY A 73 -3.74 2.14 1.30
C GLY A 73 -3.61 3.66 1.30
N ALA A 74 -4.32 4.36 0.40
CA ALA A 74 -4.27 5.82 0.33
C ALA A 74 -4.69 6.47 1.66
N ALA A 75 -3.96 7.50 2.12
CA ALA A 75 -4.30 8.28 3.31
C ALA A 75 -3.76 9.70 3.18
N PHE A 76 -4.41 10.68 3.81
CA PHE A 76 -3.92 12.05 3.84
C PHE A 76 -3.11 12.33 5.11
N THR A 77 -2.03 13.09 4.96
CA THR A 77 -1.35 13.75 6.10
C THR A 77 -2.20 14.89 6.63
N ALA A 78 -1.90 15.39 7.84
CA ALA A 78 -2.50 16.60 8.40
C ALA A 78 -2.38 17.83 7.47
N THR A 79 -1.29 17.91 6.70
CA THR A 79 -1.00 18.98 5.73
C THR A 79 -1.71 18.80 4.39
N GLY A 80 -2.37 17.65 4.17
CA GLY A 80 -3.11 17.35 2.95
C GLY A 80 -2.28 16.69 1.84
N ASP A 81 -1.03 16.29 2.13
CA ASP A 81 -0.24 15.44 1.24
C ASP A 81 -0.83 14.03 1.20
N LEU A 82 -0.69 13.34 0.08
CA LEU A 82 -1.27 12.01 -0.11
C LEU A 82 -0.19 10.94 0.09
N LEU A 83 -0.41 10.08 1.08
CA LEU A 83 0.34 8.86 1.32
C LEU A 83 -0.30 7.67 0.61
N PHE A 84 0.53 6.74 0.15
CA PHE A 84 0.08 5.46 -0.42
C PHE A 84 1.20 4.43 -0.42
N VAL A 85 0.85 3.16 -0.58
CA VAL A 85 1.80 2.05 -0.67
C VAL A 85 1.91 1.58 -2.11
N SER A 86 3.13 1.37 -2.60
CA SER A 86 3.38 0.89 -3.96
C SER A 86 4.75 0.21 -4.10
N SER A 87 4.81 -0.85 -4.89
CA SER A 87 6.05 -1.51 -5.34
C SER A 87 6.61 -0.93 -6.63
N ARG A 88 6.19 0.29 -7.01
CA ARG A 88 6.75 1.01 -8.15
C ARG A 88 8.28 1.18 -7.99
N PRO A 89 9.05 1.16 -9.09
CA PRO A 89 10.46 1.50 -9.04
C PRO A 89 10.67 2.90 -8.49
N ASP A 90 11.71 3.05 -7.66
CA ASP A 90 12.21 4.34 -7.23
C ASP A 90 13.26 4.85 -8.22
N ALA A 91 13.08 6.09 -8.68
CA ALA A 91 14.01 6.71 -9.62
C ALA A 91 15.37 6.96 -8.96
N ASP A 92 15.38 7.16 -7.63
CA ASP A 92 16.59 7.39 -6.84
C ASP A 92 17.23 6.07 -6.34
N ASP A 93 16.60 4.92 -6.59
CA ASP A 93 17.07 3.60 -6.16
C ASP A 93 16.69 2.53 -7.20
N ALA A 94 17.34 2.61 -8.36
CA ALA A 94 17.06 1.76 -9.52
C ALA A 94 17.40 0.27 -9.29
N ASP A 95 18.32 -0.02 -8.35
CA ASP A 95 18.72 -1.37 -7.96
C ASP A 95 17.93 -1.88 -6.72
N GLY A 96 16.96 -1.10 -6.25
CA GLY A 96 16.11 -1.43 -5.12
C GLY A 96 15.31 -2.71 -5.35
N LYS A 97 15.16 -3.52 -4.29
CA LYS A 97 14.31 -4.73 -4.33
C LYS A 97 12.87 -4.35 -4.68
N GLU A 98 12.17 -5.23 -5.41
CA GLU A 98 10.73 -5.08 -5.69
C GLU A 98 9.86 -5.31 -4.42
N ALA A 99 10.06 -4.51 -3.38
CA ALA A 99 9.24 -4.49 -2.18
C ALA A 99 8.35 -3.24 -2.19
N ALA A 100 7.10 -3.37 -1.74
CA ALA A 100 6.20 -2.23 -1.63
C ALA A 100 6.73 -1.24 -0.58
N GLN A 101 6.76 0.05 -0.90
CA GLN A 101 7.22 1.09 0.02
C GLN A 101 6.10 2.08 0.31
N LEU A 102 6.25 2.88 1.36
CA LEU A 102 5.42 4.05 1.60
C LEU A 102 5.89 5.19 0.69
N TRP A 103 4.94 5.82 0.00
CA TRP A 103 5.17 6.95 -0.90
C TRP A 103 4.38 8.16 -0.43
N ILE A 104 4.89 9.34 -0.76
CA ILE A 104 4.19 10.61 -0.57
C ILE A 104 4.06 11.34 -1.90
N LEU A 105 2.87 11.84 -2.19
CA LEU A 105 2.57 12.76 -3.28
C LEU A 105 2.21 14.14 -2.68
N PRO A 106 3.05 15.17 -2.88
CA PRO A 106 2.82 16.49 -2.28
C PRO A 106 1.55 17.16 -2.81
N THR A 107 0.78 17.80 -1.93
CA THR A 107 -0.42 18.54 -2.32
C THR A 107 -0.11 19.77 -3.16
N ALA A 108 1.09 20.32 -3.03
CA ALA A 108 1.57 21.46 -3.82
C ALA A 108 1.89 21.08 -5.28
N GLY A 109 1.80 19.79 -5.63
CA GLY A 109 2.22 19.24 -6.91
C GLY A 109 3.66 18.72 -6.88
N GLY A 110 4.10 18.19 -8.01
CA GLY A 110 5.38 17.48 -8.14
C GLY A 110 5.19 15.98 -8.29
N GLU A 111 6.30 15.25 -8.23
CA GLU A 111 6.31 13.80 -8.36
C GLU A 111 6.21 13.12 -6.99
N ALA A 112 5.66 11.91 -6.99
CA ALA A 112 5.65 11.10 -5.78
C ALA A 112 7.05 10.58 -5.48
N ARG A 113 7.45 10.60 -4.20
CA ARG A 113 8.74 10.10 -3.72
C ARG A 113 8.56 9.04 -2.65
N ALA A 114 9.50 8.10 -2.56
CA ALA A 114 9.52 7.10 -1.50
C ALA A 114 9.86 7.76 -0.15
N LEU A 115 9.13 7.37 0.90
CA LEU A 115 9.43 7.70 2.28
C LEU A 115 10.18 6.58 2.99
N THR A 116 10.08 5.35 2.51
CA THR A 116 10.72 4.18 3.10
C THR A 116 11.51 3.38 2.07
N ARG A 117 12.50 2.63 2.54
CA ARG A 117 13.28 1.64 1.77
C ARG A 117 13.50 0.38 2.60
N LEU A 118 12.41 -0.20 3.10
CA LEU A 118 12.46 -1.38 3.96
C LEU A 118 12.74 -2.63 3.13
N ALA A 119 13.61 -3.52 3.64
CA ALA A 119 14.10 -4.68 2.88
C ALA A 119 13.01 -5.66 2.42
N GLY A 120 11.91 -5.80 3.18
CA GLY A 120 10.69 -6.46 2.71
C GLY A 120 9.46 -5.58 2.72
N GLY A 121 9.69 -4.26 2.71
CA GLY A 121 8.66 -3.30 2.37
C GLY A 121 7.65 -3.00 3.48
N VAL A 122 6.50 -2.49 3.04
CA VAL A 122 5.41 -1.96 3.83
C VAL A 122 4.12 -2.61 3.35
N ASP A 123 3.37 -3.24 4.26
CA ASP A 123 2.10 -3.90 3.98
C ASP A 123 0.92 -2.94 3.97
N GLY A 124 1.08 -1.77 4.59
CA GLY A 124 0.00 -0.80 4.67
C GLY A 124 0.23 0.35 5.66
N ILE A 125 -0.68 1.30 5.60
CA ILE A 125 -0.79 2.39 6.58
C ILE A 125 -1.81 1.95 7.62
N ALA A 126 -1.41 1.90 8.89
CA ALA A 126 -2.30 1.57 10.00
C ALA A 126 -3.05 2.80 10.53
N ALA A 127 -2.37 3.94 10.63
CA ALA A 127 -2.98 5.21 11.05
C ALA A 127 -2.13 6.41 10.60
N VAL A 128 -2.78 7.57 10.39
CA VAL A 128 -2.10 8.86 10.21
C VAL A 128 -2.58 9.82 11.30
N ALA A 129 -1.65 10.49 11.96
CA ALA A 129 -1.99 11.49 12.97
C ALA A 129 -2.68 12.69 12.32
N ARG A 130 -3.77 13.18 12.93
CA ARG A 130 -4.54 14.33 12.41
C ARG A 130 -3.86 15.67 12.66
N ASP A 131 -3.08 15.76 13.72
CA ASP A 131 -2.54 17.03 14.23
C ASP A 131 -1.00 16.97 14.42
N ALA A 132 -0.35 15.93 13.91
CA ALA A 132 1.09 15.74 13.98
C ALA A 132 1.63 15.14 12.68
N ALA A 133 2.93 15.31 12.44
CA ALA A 133 3.62 14.77 11.27
C ALA A 133 3.96 13.28 11.44
N THR A 134 3.03 12.46 11.93
CA THR A 134 3.30 11.05 12.28
C THR A 134 2.38 10.09 11.54
N VAL A 135 2.94 9.01 11.01
CA VAL A 135 2.21 7.88 10.42
C VAL A 135 2.63 6.58 11.10
N ILE A 136 1.66 5.72 11.38
CA ILE A 136 1.90 4.33 11.80
C ILE A 136 1.76 3.45 10.57
N LEU A 137 2.83 2.75 10.23
CA LEU A 137 2.88 1.82 9.10
C LEU A 137 3.01 0.38 9.61
N ARG A 138 2.47 -0.56 8.84
CA ARG A 138 2.64 -2.00 9.04
C ARG A 138 3.71 -2.50 8.09
N ALA A 139 4.73 -3.15 8.60
CA ALA A 139 5.78 -3.77 7.80
C ALA A 139 6.05 -5.20 8.29
N PRO A 140 6.36 -6.14 7.39
CA PRO A 140 6.66 -7.50 7.74
C PRO A 140 8.14 -7.64 8.12
N LEU A 141 8.43 -8.26 9.26
CA LEU A 141 9.79 -8.64 9.65
C LEU A 141 9.90 -10.17 9.74
N LEU A 142 11.07 -10.71 9.37
CA LEU A 142 11.36 -12.13 9.59
C LEU A 142 11.42 -12.47 11.09
N PRO A 143 10.98 -13.68 11.50
CA PRO A 143 11.06 -14.12 12.89
C PRO A 143 12.48 -13.99 13.46
N GLY A 144 12.58 -13.44 14.67
CA GLY A 144 13.85 -13.21 15.35
C GLY A 144 14.58 -11.92 14.95
N SER A 145 14.06 -11.14 13.99
CA SER A 145 14.61 -9.84 13.64
C SER A 145 14.19 -8.79 14.68
N ALA A 146 15.14 -8.25 15.42
CA ALA A 146 14.88 -7.24 16.46
C ALA A 146 14.90 -5.79 15.95
N SER A 147 15.36 -5.56 14.72
CA SER A 147 15.41 -4.25 14.06
C SER A 147 15.24 -4.38 12.55
N LEU A 148 15.07 -3.25 11.86
CA LEU A 148 15.00 -3.21 10.40
C LEU A 148 16.32 -3.66 9.74
N GLU A 149 17.48 -3.37 10.34
CA GLU A 149 18.78 -3.85 9.85
C GLU A 149 18.94 -5.35 10.03
N ALA A 150 18.55 -5.89 11.19
CA ALA A 150 18.60 -7.32 11.44
C ALA A 150 17.73 -8.09 10.44
N ASP A 151 16.54 -7.56 10.13
CA ASP A 151 15.67 -8.11 9.10
C ASP A 151 16.30 -8.03 7.70
N ALA A 152 16.92 -6.90 7.35
CA ALA A 152 17.60 -6.75 6.05
C ALA A 152 18.73 -7.78 5.88
N VAL A 153 19.52 -8.03 6.93
CA VAL A 153 20.56 -9.07 6.96
C VAL A 153 19.93 -10.46 6.81
N ALA A 154 18.92 -10.79 7.61
CA ALA A 154 18.26 -12.10 7.56
C ALA A 154 17.64 -12.39 6.17
N ARG A 155 17.02 -11.40 5.55
CA ARG A 155 16.47 -11.51 4.18
C ARG A 155 17.56 -11.69 3.14
N LYS A 156 18.70 -10.99 3.29
CA LYS A 156 19.86 -11.17 2.41
C LYS A 156 20.44 -12.58 2.55
N ASP A 157 20.69 -13.04 3.77
CA ASP A 157 21.25 -14.37 4.02
C ASP A 157 20.34 -15.48 3.47
N ARG A 158 19.02 -15.38 3.69
CA ARG A 158 18.06 -16.31 3.09
C ARG A 158 18.11 -16.32 1.56
N SER A 159 18.24 -15.15 0.94
CA SER A 159 18.37 -15.05 -0.53
C SER A 159 19.66 -15.70 -1.02
N ASP A 160 20.80 -15.37 -0.40
CA ASP A 160 22.13 -15.85 -0.80
C ASP A 160 22.26 -17.37 -0.61
N LEU A 161 21.63 -17.91 0.44
CA LEU A 161 21.54 -19.34 0.72
C LEU A 161 20.38 -20.05 -0.02
N GLN A 162 19.62 -19.32 -0.85
CA GLN A 162 18.46 -19.83 -1.59
C GLN A 162 17.41 -20.52 -0.71
N VAL A 163 17.23 -20.03 0.52
CA VAL A 163 16.30 -20.60 1.51
C VAL A 163 14.88 -20.10 1.24
N ASN A 164 14.11 -20.96 0.57
CA ASN A 164 12.67 -20.76 0.37
C ASN A 164 11.81 -21.55 1.37
N ALA A 165 12.41 -22.42 2.19
CA ALA A 165 11.69 -23.21 3.18
C ALA A 165 11.08 -22.32 4.27
N VAL A 166 9.86 -22.66 4.67
CA VAL A 166 9.13 -22.05 5.78
C VAL A 166 8.81 -23.14 6.79
N LEU A 167 9.15 -22.90 8.06
CA LEU A 167 8.76 -23.76 9.16
C LEU A 167 7.40 -23.29 9.68
N HIS A 168 6.42 -24.19 9.71
CA HIS A 168 5.09 -23.91 10.24
C HIS A 168 4.91 -24.61 11.59
N GLU A 169 4.83 -23.82 12.67
CA GLU A 169 4.60 -24.34 14.03
C GLU A 169 3.16 -24.05 14.51
N SER A 170 2.42 -23.19 13.81
CA SER A 170 1.05 -22.80 14.14
C SER A 170 0.22 -22.51 12.89
N TYR A 171 -1.11 -22.47 13.07
CA TYR A 171 -2.10 -22.09 12.06
C TYR A 171 -2.55 -20.63 12.30
N PRO A 172 -2.91 -19.84 11.27
CA PRO A 172 -2.98 -20.16 9.84
C PRO A 172 -1.61 -20.10 9.13
N VAL A 173 -1.42 -21.00 8.16
CA VAL A 173 -0.25 -21.00 7.25
C VAL A 173 -0.55 -20.32 5.91
N ARG A 174 -1.84 -20.12 5.61
CA ARG A 174 -2.35 -19.64 4.32
C ARG A 174 -3.55 -18.74 4.53
N TYR A 175 -3.70 -17.73 3.68
CA TYR A 175 -4.89 -16.89 3.59
C TYR A 175 -5.44 -16.98 2.17
N TRP A 176 -6.63 -17.58 2.03
CA TRP A 176 -7.27 -17.82 0.74
C TRP A 176 -6.34 -18.54 -0.26
N ASP A 177 -5.87 -17.84 -1.29
CA ASP A 177 -5.09 -18.37 -2.40
C ASP A 177 -3.58 -18.14 -2.28
N HIS A 178 -3.08 -17.63 -1.15
CA HIS A 178 -1.64 -17.41 -0.93
C HIS A 178 -1.16 -17.82 0.45
N ASP A 179 0.07 -18.31 0.51
CA ASP A 179 0.74 -18.65 1.76
C ASP A 179 1.14 -17.37 2.50
N LEU A 180 1.01 -17.38 3.83
CA LEU A 180 1.26 -16.21 4.67
C LEU A 180 2.75 -15.90 4.85
N GLY A 181 3.63 -16.81 4.45
CA GLY A 181 5.06 -16.66 4.63
C GLY A 181 5.50 -16.84 6.09
N PRO A 182 6.81 -16.72 6.35
CA PRO A 182 7.37 -16.80 7.70
C PRO A 182 7.29 -15.47 8.46
N ASP A 183 7.06 -14.36 7.77
CA ASP A 183 7.14 -13.00 8.30
C ASP A 183 5.98 -12.62 9.20
N GLU A 184 6.27 -11.75 10.17
CA GLU A 184 5.33 -11.29 11.17
C GLU A 184 5.05 -9.80 11.00
N PRO A 185 3.77 -9.37 11.09
CA PRO A 185 3.43 -7.96 10.96
C PRO A 185 3.92 -7.19 12.19
N HIS A 186 4.60 -6.08 11.95
CA HIS A 186 5.05 -5.14 12.98
C HIS A 186 4.54 -3.73 12.67
N LEU A 187 4.25 -2.96 13.72
CA LEU A 187 3.89 -1.55 13.58
C LEU A 187 5.10 -0.68 13.86
N PHE A 188 5.31 0.32 13.00
CA PHE A 188 6.38 1.33 13.13
C PHE A 188 5.78 2.73 13.07
N ALA A 189 6.34 3.64 13.86
CA ALA A 189 6.02 5.06 13.79
C ALA A 189 7.04 5.77 12.89
N LEU A 190 6.55 6.56 11.95
CA LEU A 190 7.36 7.41 11.08
C LEU A 190 7.00 8.87 11.32
N ASP A 191 8.00 9.68 11.65
CA ASP A 191 7.94 11.14 11.56
C ASP A 191 8.20 11.56 10.11
N LEU A 192 7.19 12.17 9.50
CA LEU A 192 7.20 12.69 8.13
C LEU A 192 8.18 13.86 7.95
N ALA A 193 8.66 14.48 9.04
CA ALA A 193 9.74 15.45 9.02
C ALA A 193 11.15 14.83 8.85
N GLY A 194 11.28 13.50 8.89
CA GLY A 194 12.48 12.81 8.41
C GLY A 194 13.07 11.70 9.30
N ALA A 195 12.35 11.20 10.30
CA ALA A 195 12.87 10.12 11.17
C ALA A 195 11.87 8.96 11.31
N LEU A 196 12.30 7.76 10.94
CA LEU A 196 11.64 6.52 11.36
C LEU A 196 11.98 6.27 12.82
N VAL A 197 10.96 6.12 13.66
CA VAL A 197 11.13 5.71 15.07
C VAL A 197 10.86 4.20 15.14
N GLU A 198 11.93 3.44 15.34
CA GLU A 198 11.87 2.00 15.53
C GLU A 198 11.46 1.65 16.97
N GLU A 199 10.16 1.60 17.21
CA GLU A 199 9.61 0.85 18.34
C GLU A 199 8.75 -0.28 17.78
N PRO A 200 9.35 -1.45 17.44
CA PRO A 200 8.63 -2.56 16.86
C PRO A 200 7.60 -3.08 17.87
N ALA A 201 6.36 -2.63 17.74
CA ALA A 201 5.24 -3.19 18.48
C ALA A 201 4.64 -4.31 17.64
N ARG A 202 4.80 -5.55 18.11
CA ARG A 202 4.01 -6.67 17.58
C ARG A 202 2.54 -6.40 17.95
N PRO A 203 1.60 -6.36 17.00
CA PRO A 203 0.19 -6.22 17.33
C PRO A 203 -0.20 -7.40 18.23
N THR A 204 -0.54 -7.12 19.48
CA THR A 204 -1.06 -8.13 20.40
C THR A 204 -2.54 -8.27 20.13
N THR A 205 -2.96 -9.37 19.51
CA THR A 205 -4.38 -9.76 19.50
C THR A 205 -4.71 -10.31 20.89
N ALA A 206 -4.88 -9.42 21.86
CA ALA A 206 -5.80 -9.68 22.94
C ALA A 206 -7.12 -9.06 22.47
N ASP A 207 -8.07 -9.88 22.02
CA ASP A 207 -9.46 -9.44 22.02
C ASP A 207 -9.73 -8.87 23.41
N ALA A 208 -10.27 -7.65 23.48
CA ALA A 208 -10.76 -7.13 24.74
C ALA A 208 -11.78 -8.15 25.26
N ALA A 209 -11.42 -8.85 26.33
CA ALA A 209 -12.36 -9.72 27.03
C ALA A 209 -13.61 -8.89 27.37
N PRO A 210 -14.82 -9.47 27.25
CA PRO A 210 -16.07 -8.74 27.37
C PRO A 210 -16.25 -8.01 28.71
#